data_AF-A0A7L1Z355-F1
#
_entry.id   AF-A0A7L1Z355-F1
#
_cell.length_a   1.000
_cell.length_b   1.000
_cell.length_c   1.000
_cell.angle_alpha   90.00
_cell.angle_beta   90.00
_cell.angle_gamma   90.00
#
_symmetry.space_group_name_H-M   'P 1'
#
loop_
_entity.id
_entity.type
_entity.pdbx_description
1 polymer ?
#
loop_
_entity_poly.entity_id
_entity_poly.type
_entity_poly.pdbx_seq_one_letter_code
_entity_poly.pdbx_strand_id
1 'polypeptide(L)'
;LSLRAVNSSRSAFASFLFGPLFFQLYEPGGPAPDAERFRCKVHMKSFLGIFRSLPSLEKSVGKCLILLKPRASRLVLQLHCKHGVTKTHNLTFQECERLQAVFDTRSCSSRLCAPARVLAEAVVHFPLTLAEVTLGTGPGGKISLRNYMEDEAEPSKTMVTELWLAEDEFQSVAVSPGSHITFCLKEFRGLLTFAEASNLPLTIHFDEPGRPVVFTLDDTVLEVHLVLATLSDLESESQPPRTNG
;
A
#
# COMPACT_ATOMS: atom_id res chain seq x y z
N LEU A 1 -9.55 14.77 0.59
CA LEU A 1 -10.29 13.53 0.26
C LEU A 1 -9.50 12.34 0.76
N SER A 2 -10.13 11.35 1.42
CA SER A 2 -9.44 10.10 1.80
C SER A 2 -10.10 8.91 1.10
N LEU A 3 -9.30 8.12 0.38
CA LEU A 3 -9.71 6.86 -0.23
C LEU A 3 -9.05 5.72 0.53
N ARG A 4 -9.85 4.78 1.04
CA ARG A 4 -9.35 3.68 1.88
C ARG A 4 -9.91 2.36 1.40
N ALA A 5 -9.11 1.31 1.50
CA ALA A 5 -9.51 -0.04 1.18
C ALA A 5 -8.89 -1.03 2.17
N VAL A 6 -9.57 -2.16 2.34
CA VAL A 6 -9.09 -3.31 3.10
C VAL A 6 -9.33 -4.56 2.25
N ASN A 7 -8.39 -5.51 2.28
CA ASN A 7 -8.58 -6.78 1.59
C ASN A 7 -9.64 -7.66 2.30
N SER A 8 -10.00 -8.79 1.69
CA SER A 8 -11.06 -9.67 2.20
C SER A 8 -10.73 -10.31 3.55
N SER A 9 -9.46 -10.63 3.79
CA SER A 9 -8.96 -11.21 5.04
C SER A 9 -8.67 -10.18 6.13
N ARG A 10 -8.78 -8.88 5.81
CA ARG A 10 -8.36 -7.77 6.69
C ARG A 10 -6.89 -7.82 7.12
N SER A 11 -6.04 -8.48 6.33
CA SER A 11 -4.58 -8.51 6.51
C SER A 11 -3.86 -7.39 5.77
N ALA A 12 -4.55 -6.64 4.92
CA ALA A 12 -3.98 -5.50 4.21
C ALA A 12 -4.94 -4.31 4.23
N PHE A 13 -4.38 -3.14 4.55
CA PHE A 13 -5.09 -1.87 4.57
C PHE A 13 -4.32 -0.84 3.73
N ALA A 14 -5.02 -0.13 2.85
CA ALA A 14 -4.45 0.96 2.06
C ALA A 14 -5.23 2.26 2.29
N SER A 15 -4.52 3.38 2.36
CA SER A 15 -5.08 4.72 2.52
C SER A 15 -4.34 5.72 1.65
N PHE A 16 -5.08 6.43 0.81
CA PHE A 16 -4.62 7.58 0.05
C PHE A 16 -5.34 8.82 0.60
N LEU A 17 -4.58 9.77 1.13
CA LEU A 17 -5.08 11.04 1.65
C LEU A 17 -4.61 12.17 0.75
N PHE A 18 -5.56 12.73 -0.01
CA PHE A 18 -5.34 13.91 -0.84
C PHE A 18 -5.68 15.15 -0.02
N GLY A 19 -4.69 16.02 0.20
CA GLY A 19 -4.87 17.31 0.86
C GLY A 19 -5.73 18.27 0.02
N PRO A 20 -6.29 19.35 0.62
CA PRO A 20 -7.12 20.30 -0.13
C PRO A 20 -6.42 20.90 -1.35
N LEU A 21 -5.12 21.18 -1.24
CA LEU A 21 -4.30 21.77 -2.31
C LEU A 21 -4.00 20.80 -3.47
N PHE A 22 -4.29 19.50 -3.32
CA PHE A 22 -4.26 18.56 -4.44
C PHE A 22 -5.33 18.91 -5.49
N PHE A 23 -6.42 19.55 -5.07
CA PHE A 23 -7.55 19.86 -5.93
C PHE A 23 -7.51 21.31 -6.37
N GLN A 24 -7.87 21.57 -7.63
CA GLN A 24 -8.13 22.94 -8.09
C GLN A 24 -9.25 23.62 -7.31
N LEU A 25 -10.25 22.85 -6.88
CA LEU A 25 -11.34 23.28 -6.01
C LEU A 25 -11.66 22.17 -5.03
N TYR A 26 -11.65 22.49 -3.74
CA TYR A 26 -12.01 21.55 -2.68
C TYR A 26 -13.02 22.18 -1.74
N GLU A 27 -14.22 21.62 -1.72
CA GLU A 27 -15.30 22.02 -0.81
C GLU A 27 -15.61 20.84 0.12
N PRO A 28 -15.16 20.86 1.38
CA PRO A 28 -15.54 19.84 2.34
C PRO A 28 -17.04 19.97 2.60
N GLY A 29 -17.84 18.96 2.24
CA GLY A 29 -19.27 18.96 2.49
C GLY A 29 -19.59 18.99 3.98
N GLY A 30 -20.12 20.12 4.47
CA GLY A 30 -20.66 20.26 5.82
C GLY A 30 -20.55 21.69 6.38
N PRO A 31 -21.66 22.34 6.78
CA PRO A 31 -21.63 23.61 7.50
C PRO A 31 -21.66 23.33 9.02
N ALA A 32 -20.53 22.95 9.61
CA ALA A 32 -20.25 23.09 11.05
C ALA A 32 -18.88 22.48 11.41
N PRO A 33 -18.15 23.06 12.38
CA PRO A 33 -16.94 22.46 12.95
C PRO A 33 -17.17 21.09 13.62
N ASP A 34 -18.42 20.76 13.98
CA ASP A 34 -18.82 19.62 14.83
C ASP A 34 -19.68 18.55 14.14
N ALA A 35 -20.02 18.72 12.85
CA ALA A 35 -20.79 17.71 12.13
C ALA A 35 -19.86 16.57 11.68
N GLU A 36 -20.21 15.32 12.02
CA GLU A 36 -19.49 14.14 11.53
C GLU A 36 -19.38 14.20 10.00
N ARG A 37 -18.14 14.14 9.50
CA ARG A 37 -17.87 14.10 8.05
C ARG A 37 -18.55 12.88 7.45
N PHE A 38 -19.31 13.09 6.38
CA PHE A 38 -19.99 12.01 5.67
C PHE A 38 -18.99 10.95 5.18
N ARG A 39 -19.31 9.67 5.38
CA ARG A 39 -18.48 8.52 5.01
C ARG A 39 -19.31 7.55 4.19
N CYS A 40 -18.73 7.05 3.12
CA CYS A 40 -19.39 6.06 2.29
C CYS A 40 -18.41 5.08 1.68
N LYS A 41 -18.91 3.88 1.41
CA LYS A 41 -18.24 2.85 0.61
C LYS A 41 -18.88 2.74 -0.76
N VAL A 42 -18.05 2.57 -1.77
CA VAL A 42 -18.43 2.31 -3.15
C VAL A 42 -17.85 0.98 -3.60
N HIS A 43 -18.52 0.31 -4.53
CA HIS A 43 -18.02 -0.93 -5.07
C HIS A 43 -16.75 -0.66 -5.91
N MET A 44 -15.63 -1.28 -5.52
CA MET A 44 -14.31 -1.02 -6.11
C MET A 44 -14.29 -1.23 -7.63
N LYS A 45 -14.90 -2.31 -8.14
CA LYS A 45 -14.98 -2.58 -9.59
C LYS A 45 -15.70 -1.47 -10.36
N SER A 46 -16.72 -0.88 -9.75
CA SER A 46 -17.50 0.20 -10.37
C SER A 46 -16.70 1.50 -10.40
N PHE A 47 -15.96 1.80 -9.34
CA PHE A 47 -15.07 2.97 -9.28
C PHE A 47 -13.88 2.82 -10.24
N LEU A 48 -13.18 1.69 -10.21
CA LEU A 48 -12.07 1.39 -11.14
C LEU A 48 -12.52 1.37 -12.59
N GLY A 49 -13.76 0.95 -12.88
CA GLY A 49 -14.31 0.97 -14.24
C GLY A 49 -14.30 2.35 -14.89
N ILE A 50 -14.38 3.42 -14.10
CA ILE A 50 -14.32 4.82 -14.56
C ILE A 50 -12.88 5.18 -14.99
N PHE A 51 -11.88 4.65 -14.27
CA PHE A 51 -10.48 4.97 -14.48
C PHE A 51 -9.69 3.87 -15.22
N ARG A 52 -10.38 2.93 -15.86
CA ARG A 52 -9.82 1.67 -16.38
C ARG A 52 -8.65 1.83 -17.36
N SER A 53 -8.66 2.90 -18.16
CA SER A 53 -7.67 3.12 -19.22
C SER A 53 -6.90 4.42 -18.99
N LEU A 54 -5.81 4.36 -18.22
CA LEU A 54 -4.92 5.50 -17.96
C LEU A 54 -4.49 6.23 -19.25
N PRO A 55 -4.07 5.56 -20.34
CA PRO A 55 -3.68 6.27 -21.57
C PRO A 55 -4.83 7.03 -22.24
N SER A 56 -6.07 6.56 -22.07
CA SER A 56 -7.25 7.25 -22.60
C SER A 56 -7.58 8.47 -21.74
N LEU A 57 -7.48 8.35 -20.42
CA LEU A 57 -7.68 9.46 -19.50
C LEU A 57 -6.68 10.58 -19.79
N GLU A 58 -5.38 10.27 -19.85
CA GLU A 58 -4.32 11.23 -20.11
C GLU A 58 -4.52 11.98 -21.44
N LYS A 59 -4.93 11.26 -22.49
CA LYS A 59 -5.16 11.87 -23.80
C LYS A 59 -6.43 12.72 -23.86
N SER A 60 -7.49 12.32 -23.15
CA SER A 60 -8.85 12.84 -23.40
C SER A 60 -9.43 13.67 -22.27
N VAL A 61 -9.06 13.45 -21.00
CA VAL A 61 -9.68 14.10 -19.84
C VAL A 61 -8.84 15.31 -19.41
N GLY A 62 -9.47 16.48 -19.33
CA GLY A 62 -8.85 17.70 -18.81
C GLY A 62 -9.17 17.98 -17.34
N LYS A 63 -10.37 17.62 -16.87
CA LYS A 63 -10.79 17.81 -15.48
C LYS A 63 -11.63 16.63 -14.99
N CYS A 64 -11.51 16.31 -13.71
CA CYS A 64 -12.35 15.34 -13.01
C CYS A 64 -13.06 16.04 -11.85
N LEU A 65 -14.39 16.01 -11.83
CA LEU A 65 -15.20 16.45 -10.71
C LEU A 65 -15.69 15.23 -9.94
N ILE A 66 -15.47 15.23 -8.62
CA ILE A 66 -16.01 14.23 -7.69
C ILE A 66 -17.01 14.94 -6.80
N LEU A 67 -18.29 14.61 -6.97
CA LEU A 67 -19.38 15.24 -6.24
C LEU A 67 -20.18 14.18 -5.47
N LEU A 68 -20.17 14.30 -4.16
CA LEU A 68 -20.99 13.48 -3.28
C LEU A 68 -22.36 14.12 -3.10
N LYS A 69 -23.43 13.37 -3.35
CA LYS A 69 -24.83 13.79 -3.12
C LYS A 69 -25.47 12.89 -2.07
N PRO A 70 -25.33 13.20 -0.76
CA PRO A 70 -25.85 12.35 0.33
C PRO A 70 -27.34 12.07 0.21
N ARG A 71 -28.15 13.13 -0.01
CA ARG A 71 -29.62 13.03 -0.14
C ARG A 71 -30.08 12.17 -1.32
N ALA A 72 -29.26 12.04 -2.36
CA ALA A 72 -29.56 11.22 -3.53
C ALA A 72 -28.93 9.83 -3.47
N SER A 73 -28.12 9.52 -2.45
CA SER A 73 -27.31 8.30 -2.37
C SER A 73 -26.43 8.06 -3.61
N ARG A 74 -25.90 9.14 -4.19
CA ARG A 74 -25.06 9.10 -5.40
C ARG A 74 -23.70 9.76 -5.18
N LEU A 75 -22.65 9.06 -5.61
CA LEU A 75 -21.34 9.63 -5.86
C LEU A 75 -21.23 9.86 -7.38
N VAL A 76 -21.15 11.13 -7.76
CA VAL A 76 -21.09 11.54 -9.17
C VAL A 76 -19.63 11.81 -9.52
N LEU A 77 -19.14 11.14 -10.55
CA LEU A 77 -17.86 11.46 -11.18
C LEU A 77 -18.11 12.02 -12.57
N GLN A 78 -17.64 13.25 -12.83
CA GLN A 78 -17.71 13.86 -14.15
C GLN A 78 -16.30 14.03 -14.73
N LEU A 79 -16.07 13.38 -15.86
CA LEU A 79 -14.84 13.54 -16.63
C LEU A 79 -15.12 14.55 -17.75
N HIS A 80 -14.53 15.74 -17.64
CA HIS A 80 -14.59 16.76 -18.67
C HIS A 80 -13.48 16.50 -19.67
N CYS A 81 -13.86 16.00 -20.84
CA CYS A 81 -12.96 15.63 -21.90
C CYS A 81 -12.73 16.77 -22.90
N LYS A 82 -11.71 16.61 -23.75
CA LYS A 82 -11.45 17.48 -24.90
C LYS A 82 -12.67 17.55 -25.82
N HIS A 83 -12.74 18.64 -26.59
CA HIS A 83 -13.82 18.90 -27.56
C HIS A 83 -15.22 19.01 -26.93
N GLY A 84 -15.31 19.41 -25.65
CA GLY A 84 -16.58 19.66 -24.96
C GLY A 84 -17.33 18.40 -24.52
N VAL A 85 -16.76 17.20 -24.71
CA VAL A 85 -17.38 15.95 -24.28
C VAL A 85 -17.33 15.85 -22.75
N THR A 86 -18.46 15.54 -22.09
CA THR A 86 -18.49 15.28 -20.65
C THR A 86 -19.07 13.88 -20.38
N LYS A 87 -18.29 13.03 -19.71
CA LYS A 87 -18.74 11.69 -19.27
C LYS A 87 -19.16 11.76 -17.81
N THR A 88 -20.42 11.44 -17.52
CA THR A 88 -20.96 11.44 -16.15
C THR A 88 -21.22 10.02 -15.68
N HIS A 89 -20.63 9.65 -14.55
CA HIS A 89 -20.78 8.36 -13.91
C HIS A 89 -21.49 8.53 -12.56
N ASN A 90 -22.62 7.84 -12.39
CA ASN A 90 -23.45 7.93 -11.18
C ASN A 90 -23.32 6.65 -10.36
N LEU A 91 -22.34 6.60 -9.46
CA LEU A 91 -22.14 5.46 -8.58
C LEU A 91 -23.15 5.52 -7.42
N THR A 92 -23.73 4.37 -7.09
CA THR A 92 -24.37 4.19 -5.79
C THR A 92 -23.28 4.00 -4.73
N PHE A 93 -23.55 4.46 -3.52
CA PHE A 93 -22.71 4.20 -2.36
C PHE A 93 -23.57 3.68 -1.21
N GLN A 94 -22.92 3.13 -0.20
CA GLN A 94 -23.53 2.81 1.08
C GLN A 94 -22.85 3.65 2.15
N GLU A 95 -23.61 4.21 3.08
CA GLU A 95 -23.03 4.83 4.27
C GLU A 95 -22.27 3.77 5.08
N CYS A 96 -21.16 4.19 5.70
CA CYS A 96 -20.33 3.26 6.45
C CYS A 96 -19.56 3.94 7.58
N GLU A 97 -19.12 3.13 8.52
CA GLU A 97 -18.19 3.56 9.56
C GLU A 97 -16.82 3.96 8.99
N ARG A 98 -16.03 4.61 9.84
CA ARG A 98 -14.66 4.99 9.48
C ARG A 98 -13.77 3.76 9.43
N LEU A 99 -13.37 3.38 8.22
CA LEU A 99 -12.29 2.43 8.03
C LEU A 99 -10.96 3.11 8.43
N GLN A 100 -10.31 2.65 9.48
CA GLN A 100 -9.01 3.14 9.92
C GLN A 100 -8.17 1.98 10.45
N ALA A 101 -6.89 1.97 10.07
CA ALA A 101 -5.87 1.21 10.77
C ALA A 101 -5.11 2.18 11.70
N VAL A 102 -4.81 1.73 12.91
CA VAL A 102 -3.93 2.47 13.84
C VAL A 102 -2.58 1.77 13.80
N PHE A 103 -1.56 2.52 13.44
CA PHE A 103 -0.18 2.07 13.37
C PHE A 103 0.71 3.24 13.80
N ASP A 104 1.78 2.94 14.52
CA ASP A 104 2.77 3.92 14.93
C ASP A 104 4.09 3.62 14.22
N THR A 105 4.40 4.40 13.20
CA THR A 105 5.65 4.28 12.44
C THR A 105 6.87 4.77 13.22
N ARG A 106 6.67 5.55 14.30
CA ARG A 106 7.76 6.10 15.12
C ARG A 106 8.28 5.08 16.13
N SER A 107 7.47 4.08 16.48
CA SER A 107 7.85 3.01 17.39
C SER A 107 8.50 1.82 16.69
N CYS A 108 8.50 1.77 15.34
CA CYS A 108 9.11 0.67 14.59
C CYS A 108 10.64 0.63 14.79
N SER A 109 11.18 -0.56 15.05
CA SER A 109 12.62 -0.78 15.25
C SER A 109 13.45 -0.65 13.97
N SER A 110 12.82 -0.84 12.81
CA SER A 110 13.49 -0.79 11.51
C SER A 110 12.79 0.15 10.52
N ARG A 111 13.58 0.92 9.77
CA ARG A 111 13.16 1.86 8.74
C ARG A 111 14.09 1.81 7.53
N LEU A 112 13.51 1.70 6.34
CA LEU A 112 14.19 1.82 5.05
C LEU A 112 13.53 2.92 4.24
N CYS A 113 14.30 3.71 3.51
CA CYS A 113 13.78 4.64 2.51
C CYS A 113 14.55 4.47 1.21
N ALA A 114 13.85 4.22 0.10
CA ALA A 114 14.46 4.03 -1.20
C ALA A 114 13.66 4.75 -2.30
N PRO A 115 14.32 5.13 -3.41
CA PRO A 115 13.59 5.45 -4.63
C PRO A 115 12.74 4.25 -5.04
N ALA A 116 11.46 4.47 -5.39
CA ALA A 116 10.54 3.40 -5.78
C ALA A 116 11.11 2.51 -6.90
N ARG A 117 11.84 3.11 -7.84
CA ARG A 117 12.48 2.42 -8.96
C ARG A 117 13.46 1.33 -8.51
N VAL A 118 14.26 1.57 -7.47
CA VAL A 118 15.21 0.57 -6.93
C VAL A 118 14.46 -0.66 -6.43
N LEU A 119 13.38 -0.45 -5.66
CA LEU A 119 12.55 -1.53 -5.16
C LEU A 119 11.81 -2.27 -6.29
N ALA A 120 11.41 -1.57 -7.34
CA ALA A 120 10.72 -2.16 -8.48
C ALA A 120 11.66 -2.99 -9.37
N GLU A 121 12.86 -2.48 -9.64
CA GLU A 121 13.93 -3.22 -10.31
C GLU A 121 14.31 -4.48 -9.52
N ALA A 122 14.23 -4.45 -8.18
CA ALA A 122 14.39 -5.67 -7.38
C ALA A 122 13.18 -6.62 -7.54
N VAL A 123 11.96 -6.12 -7.40
CA VAL A 123 10.74 -6.97 -7.39
C VAL A 123 10.43 -7.61 -8.76
N VAL A 124 10.94 -7.06 -9.85
CA VAL A 124 10.70 -7.56 -11.22
C VAL A 124 11.23 -8.98 -11.44
N HIS A 125 12.24 -9.41 -10.67
CA HIS A 125 12.84 -10.73 -10.79
C HIS A 125 11.98 -11.85 -10.20
N PHE A 126 10.98 -11.52 -9.37
CA PHE A 126 10.07 -12.50 -8.83
C PHE A 126 8.89 -12.77 -9.77
N PRO A 127 8.37 -14.01 -9.85
CA PRO A 127 7.17 -14.31 -10.63
C PRO A 127 5.96 -13.46 -10.20
N LEU A 128 5.07 -13.14 -11.13
CA LEU A 128 3.82 -12.43 -10.84
C LEU A 128 2.88 -13.25 -9.95
N THR A 129 3.01 -14.57 -9.97
CA THR A 129 2.26 -15.52 -9.15
C THR A 129 2.82 -15.70 -7.74
N LEU A 130 4.04 -15.20 -7.46
CA LEU A 130 4.63 -15.30 -6.12
C LEU A 130 3.76 -14.52 -5.12
N ALA A 131 3.31 -15.23 -4.08
CA ALA A 131 2.44 -14.66 -3.06
C ALA A 131 3.21 -13.78 -2.08
N GLU A 132 4.33 -14.29 -1.55
CA GLU A 132 5.02 -13.69 -0.42
C GLU A 132 6.52 -13.54 -0.66
N VAL A 133 7.09 -12.50 -0.08
CA VAL A 133 8.51 -12.18 -0.12
C VAL A 133 9.00 -11.89 1.30
N THR A 134 10.21 -12.32 1.59
CA THR A 134 10.93 -11.99 2.82
C THR A 134 11.88 -10.83 2.54
N LEU A 135 11.72 -9.74 3.27
CA LEU A 135 12.66 -8.63 3.36
C LEU A 135 13.51 -8.81 4.61
N GLY A 136 14.82 -8.65 4.53
CA GLY A 136 15.67 -8.73 5.71
C GLY A 136 17.05 -8.11 5.52
N THR A 137 17.91 -8.32 6.49
CA THR A 137 19.34 -7.98 6.40
C THR A 137 20.15 -9.17 5.93
N GLY A 138 21.24 -8.96 5.21
CA GLY A 138 22.29 -9.98 5.16
C GLY A 138 23.69 -9.42 4.97
N PRO A 139 24.61 -10.14 4.29
CA PRO A 139 26.03 -9.95 4.52
C PRO A 139 26.51 -8.53 4.19
N GLY A 140 27.29 -7.96 5.10
CA GLY A 140 27.89 -6.64 4.92
C GLY A 140 26.88 -5.48 4.94
N GLY A 141 25.75 -5.62 5.65
CA GLY A 141 24.75 -4.55 5.79
C GLY A 141 23.76 -4.45 4.62
N LYS A 142 23.88 -5.33 3.62
CA LYS A 142 22.96 -5.36 2.47
C LYS A 142 21.55 -5.71 2.88
N ILE A 143 20.59 -5.20 2.12
CA ILE A 143 19.16 -5.53 2.27
C ILE A 143 18.83 -6.68 1.33
N SER A 144 18.21 -7.74 1.86
CA SER A 144 17.79 -8.90 1.08
C SER A 144 16.31 -8.86 0.73
N LEU A 145 16.00 -9.31 -0.48
CA LEU A 145 14.66 -9.74 -0.86
C LEU A 145 14.74 -11.19 -1.35
N ARG A 146 14.00 -12.08 -0.69
CA ARG A 146 13.99 -13.53 -0.98
C ARG A 146 12.55 -14.01 -1.12
N ASN A 147 12.25 -14.90 -2.07
CA ASN A 147 10.92 -15.51 -2.10
C ASN A 147 10.70 -16.37 -0.85
N TYR A 148 9.50 -16.31 -0.28
CA TYR A 148 9.13 -17.21 0.81
C TYR A 148 8.81 -18.61 0.26
N MET A 149 9.14 -19.63 1.03
CA MET A 149 8.78 -21.02 0.76
C MET A 149 8.01 -21.52 1.98
N GLU A 150 6.84 -22.11 1.75
CA GLU A 150 6.11 -22.80 2.81
C GLU A 150 6.89 -24.06 3.22
N ASP A 151 6.86 -24.40 4.52
CA ASP A 151 7.65 -25.50 5.09
C ASP A 151 7.35 -26.88 4.48
N GLU A 152 6.18 -27.06 3.83
CA GLU A 152 5.83 -28.30 3.13
C GLU A 152 6.43 -28.41 1.71
N ALA A 153 7.12 -27.37 1.23
CA ALA A 153 7.74 -27.38 -0.08
C ALA A 153 9.06 -28.16 -0.06
N GLU A 154 9.14 -29.26 -0.82
CA GLU A 154 10.41 -29.99 -1.00
C GLU A 154 11.52 -29.04 -1.51
N PRO A 155 12.64 -28.87 -0.79
CA PRO A 155 13.70 -27.93 -1.16
C PRO A 155 14.32 -28.22 -2.53
N SER A 156 14.29 -29.48 -2.98
CA SER A 156 14.79 -29.91 -4.30
C SER A 156 13.88 -29.52 -5.47
N LYS A 157 12.64 -29.09 -5.22
CA LYS A 157 11.63 -28.76 -6.24
C LYS A 157 11.32 -27.27 -6.33
N THR A 158 11.83 -26.45 -5.41
CA THR A 158 11.46 -25.04 -5.30
C THR A 158 12.65 -24.14 -5.57
N MET A 159 12.54 -23.30 -6.60
CA MET A 159 13.57 -22.32 -6.95
C MET A 159 13.60 -21.20 -5.91
N VAL A 160 14.77 -20.99 -5.29
CA VAL A 160 15.01 -19.83 -4.44
C VAL A 160 15.63 -18.72 -5.28
N THR A 161 15.00 -17.55 -5.25
CA THR A 161 15.48 -16.30 -5.80
C THR A 161 15.77 -15.36 -4.64
N GLU A 162 17.01 -14.89 -4.55
CA GLU A 162 17.45 -13.93 -3.56
C GLU A 162 18.19 -12.79 -4.23
N LEU A 163 17.83 -11.57 -3.85
CA LEU A 163 18.44 -10.34 -4.30
C LEU A 163 19.06 -9.61 -3.13
N TRP A 164 20.18 -8.95 -3.41
CA TRP A 164 20.95 -8.19 -2.44
C TRP A 164 21.09 -6.76 -2.94
N LEU A 165 20.46 -5.83 -2.24
CA LEU A 165 20.57 -4.41 -2.50
C LEU A 165 21.64 -3.82 -1.58
N ALA A 166 22.56 -3.06 -2.16
CA ALA A 166 23.59 -2.37 -1.41
C ALA A 166 22.99 -1.18 -0.65
N GLU A 167 23.57 -0.83 0.49
CA GLU A 167 23.06 0.22 1.37
C GLU A 167 23.02 1.60 0.68
N ASP A 168 23.95 1.85 -0.25
CA ASP A 168 24.07 3.09 -1.03
C ASP A 168 22.98 3.26 -2.11
N GLU A 169 22.21 2.21 -2.41
CA GLU A 169 21.02 2.30 -3.26
C GLU A 169 19.81 2.91 -2.53
N PHE A 170 19.89 3.01 -1.19
CA PHE A 170 18.86 3.57 -0.33
C PHE A 170 19.17 5.02 0.04
N GLN A 171 18.11 5.81 0.26
CA GLN A 171 18.24 7.16 0.80
C GLN A 171 18.51 7.14 2.31
N SER A 172 18.00 6.13 3.00
CA SER A 172 18.31 5.89 4.42
C SER A 172 18.06 4.43 4.79
N VAL A 173 18.98 3.85 5.56
CA VAL A 173 18.85 2.50 6.12
C VAL A 173 19.06 2.58 7.63
N ALA A 174 18.06 2.13 8.39
CA ALA A 174 18.12 2.00 9.83
C ALA A 174 17.40 0.71 10.21
N VAL A 175 18.08 -0.43 10.09
CA VAL A 175 17.50 -1.77 10.28
C VAL A 175 18.23 -2.51 11.38
N SER A 176 17.48 -3.17 12.26
CA SER A 176 18.05 -3.99 13.33
C SER A 176 18.76 -5.22 12.74
N PRO A 177 19.99 -5.55 13.17
CA PRO A 177 20.72 -6.71 12.67
C PRO A 177 19.91 -8.01 12.83
N GLY A 178 19.82 -8.82 11.77
CA GLY A 178 19.08 -10.08 11.79
C GLY A 178 17.57 -9.95 11.68
N SER A 179 17.03 -8.72 11.60
CA SER A 179 15.60 -8.53 11.38
C SER A 179 15.20 -8.97 9.97
N HIS A 180 14.04 -9.59 9.89
CA HIS A 180 13.41 -9.99 8.66
C HIS A 180 11.89 -9.99 8.85
N ILE A 181 11.16 -9.83 7.76
CA ILE A 181 9.70 -9.91 7.72
C ILE A 181 9.26 -10.52 6.41
N THR A 182 8.22 -11.35 6.45
CA THR A 182 7.59 -11.92 5.26
C THR A 182 6.21 -11.34 5.06
N PHE A 183 5.92 -10.82 3.86
CA PHE A 183 4.66 -10.14 3.55
C PHE A 183 4.18 -10.40 2.11
N CYS A 184 2.92 -10.04 1.84
CA CYS A 184 2.28 -10.22 0.54
C CYS A 184 2.90 -9.33 -0.56
N LEU A 185 3.59 -9.96 -1.50
CA LEU A 185 4.26 -9.29 -2.61
C LEU A 185 3.25 -8.69 -3.60
N LYS A 186 2.11 -9.33 -3.80
CA LYS A 186 1.08 -8.85 -4.74
C LYS A 186 0.51 -7.49 -4.31
N GLU A 187 0.27 -7.30 -3.03
CA GLU A 187 -0.24 -6.04 -2.48
C GLU A 187 0.84 -4.96 -2.50
N PHE A 188 2.08 -5.33 -2.16
CA PHE A 188 3.23 -4.44 -2.27
C PHE A 188 3.45 -3.93 -3.71
N ARG A 189 3.39 -4.82 -4.71
CA ARG A 189 3.47 -4.43 -6.14
C ARG A 189 2.43 -3.39 -6.55
N GLY A 190 1.22 -3.49 -5.99
CA GLY A 190 0.14 -2.54 -6.24
C GLY A 190 0.51 -1.12 -5.80
N LEU A 191 1.12 -0.98 -4.61
CA LEU A 191 1.63 0.30 -4.15
C LEU A 191 2.84 0.77 -4.96
N LEU A 192 3.76 -0.16 -5.26
CA LEU A 192 5.01 0.15 -5.95
C LEU A 192 4.76 0.71 -7.36
N THR A 193 3.77 0.19 -8.07
CA THR A 193 3.35 0.73 -9.38
C THR A 193 2.94 2.20 -9.29
N PHE A 194 2.22 2.58 -8.21
CA PHE A 194 1.86 3.97 -7.97
C PHE A 194 3.08 4.82 -7.60
N ALA A 195 3.93 4.29 -6.71
CA ALA A 195 5.16 4.93 -6.26
C ALA A 195 6.08 5.31 -7.43
N GLU A 196 6.34 4.36 -8.33
CA GLU A 196 7.14 4.57 -9.54
C GLU A 196 6.53 5.63 -10.46
N ALA A 197 5.24 5.54 -10.75
CA ALA A 197 4.56 6.50 -11.62
C ALA A 197 4.54 7.93 -11.04
N SER A 198 4.53 8.04 -9.71
CA SER A 198 4.60 9.33 -9.00
C SER A 198 6.02 9.84 -8.76
N ASN A 199 7.05 9.02 -9.03
CA ASN A 199 8.46 9.29 -8.73
C ASN A 199 8.69 9.70 -7.26
N LEU A 200 7.89 9.15 -6.34
CA LEU A 200 8.02 9.38 -4.90
C LEU A 200 8.88 8.29 -4.26
N PRO A 201 9.75 8.64 -3.29
CA PRO A 201 10.44 7.62 -2.50
C PRO A 201 9.44 6.86 -1.63
N LEU A 202 9.76 5.59 -1.36
CA LEU A 202 8.94 4.71 -0.55
C LEU A 202 9.69 4.39 0.73
N THR A 203 9.05 4.65 1.87
CA THR A 203 9.58 4.32 3.19
C THR A 203 8.91 3.05 3.71
N ILE A 204 9.69 2.11 4.23
CA ILE A 204 9.24 0.85 4.83
C ILE A 204 9.55 0.91 6.31
N HIS A 205 8.53 0.79 7.15
CA HIS A 205 8.63 0.70 8.60
C HIS A 205 8.21 -0.69 9.04
N PHE A 206 9.07 -1.39 9.78
CA PHE A 206 8.79 -2.73 10.24
C PHE A 206 9.47 -3.01 11.58
N ASP A 207 9.08 -4.13 12.18
CA ASP A 207 9.55 -4.60 13.47
C ASP A 207 9.84 -6.10 13.38
N GLU A 208 9.47 -6.88 14.41
CA GLU A 208 9.54 -8.34 14.40
C GLU A 208 8.46 -9.02 13.53
N PRO A 209 8.70 -10.25 13.05
CA PRO A 209 7.70 -11.12 12.43
C PRO A 209 6.39 -11.19 13.23
N GLY A 210 5.25 -11.17 12.54
CA GLY A 210 3.91 -11.11 13.12
C GLY A 210 3.42 -9.68 13.41
N ARG A 211 4.32 -8.69 13.49
CA ARG A 211 3.94 -7.26 13.56
C ARG A 211 3.77 -6.69 12.15
N PRO A 212 2.75 -5.84 11.90
CA PRO A 212 2.47 -5.35 10.56
C PRO A 212 3.62 -4.46 10.04
N VAL A 213 3.91 -4.60 8.75
CA VAL A 213 4.79 -3.67 8.02
C VAL A 213 3.96 -2.51 7.48
N VAL A 214 4.51 -1.30 7.56
CA VAL A 214 3.89 -0.06 7.08
C VAL A 214 4.76 0.55 5.99
N PHE A 215 4.19 0.68 4.79
CA PHE A 215 4.78 1.38 3.66
C PHE A 215 4.18 2.78 3.57
N THR A 216 5.01 3.79 3.47
CA THR A 216 4.57 5.19 3.34
C THR A 216 5.14 5.86 2.10
N LEU A 217 4.34 6.72 1.49
CA LEU A 217 4.79 7.72 0.52
C LEU A 217 4.21 9.06 0.93
N ASP A 218 5.10 10.03 1.07
CA ASP A 218 4.74 11.37 1.51
C ASP A 218 5.09 12.38 0.42
N ASP A 219 4.12 13.20 0.06
CA ASP A 219 4.23 14.40 -0.76
C ASP A 219 3.52 15.55 -0.04
N THR A 220 3.85 16.79 -0.41
CA THR A 220 3.22 18.01 0.11
C THR A 220 1.69 18.01 0.08
N VAL A 221 1.07 17.35 -0.90
CA VAL A 221 -0.39 17.33 -1.08
C VAL A 221 -1.01 15.94 -1.04
N LEU A 222 -0.20 14.90 -0.87
CA LEU A 222 -0.63 13.51 -0.90
C LEU A 222 0.13 12.69 0.14
N GLU A 223 -0.61 11.95 0.95
CA GLU A 223 -0.08 11.00 1.94
C GLU A 223 -0.64 9.61 1.64
N VAL A 224 0.23 8.62 1.46
CA VAL A 224 -0.14 7.25 1.11
C VAL A 224 0.41 6.27 2.13
N HIS A 225 -0.44 5.35 2.58
CA HIS A 225 -0.11 4.29 3.51
C HIS A 225 -0.59 2.95 2.97
N LEU A 226 0.27 1.94 2.99
CA LEU A 226 -0.11 0.52 2.89
C LEU A 226 0.38 -0.18 4.15
N VAL A 227 -0.52 -0.89 4.82
CA VAL A 227 -0.21 -1.68 6.00
C VAL A 227 -0.49 -3.13 5.66
N LEU A 228 0.51 -3.98 5.76
CA LEU A 228 0.39 -5.42 5.51
C LEU A 228 0.71 -6.18 6.78
N ALA A 229 -0.07 -7.22 7.06
CA ALA A 229 0.32 -8.23 8.03
C ALA A 229 1.60 -8.93 7.56
N THR A 230 2.42 -9.35 8.52
CA THR A 230 3.61 -10.16 8.27
C THR A 230 3.40 -11.55 8.86
N LEU A 231 4.06 -12.56 8.30
CA LEU A 231 4.07 -13.89 8.90
C LEU A 231 4.78 -13.84 10.26
N SER A 232 4.35 -14.70 11.18
CA SER A 232 5.00 -14.90 12.48
C SER A 232 5.98 -16.06 12.38
N ASP A 233 7.08 -15.99 13.11
CA ASP A 233 8.01 -17.11 13.22
C ASP A 233 7.39 -18.21 14.09
N LEU A 234 7.00 -19.33 13.48
CA LEU A 234 6.37 -20.46 14.18
C LEU A 234 7.33 -21.19 15.15
N GLU A 235 8.62 -20.83 15.18
CA GLU A 235 9.65 -21.53 15.97
C GLU A 235 9.70 -21.15 17.46
N SER A 236 8.88 -20.22 17.93
CA SER A 236 8.95 -19.75 19.34
C SER A 236 8.12 -20.56 20.35
N GLU A 237 7.21 -21.43 19.91
CA GLU A 237 6.32 -22.19 20.83
C GLU A 237 6.73 -23.66 21.07
N SER A 238 7.88 -24.12 20.58
CA SER A 238 8.30 -25.53 20.70
C SER A 238 9.61 -25.77 21.46
N GLN A 239 9.90 -25.00 22.51
CA GLN A 239 10.88 -25.44 23.52
C GLN A 239 10.18 -26.23 24.64
N PRO A 240 10.39 -27.55 24.77
CA PRO A 240 9.95 -28.27 25.95
C PRO A 240 10.70 -27.74 27.19
N PRO A 241 10.07 -27.72 28.38
CA PRO A 241 10.71 -27.23 29.58
C PRO A 241 11.99 -28.03 29.84
N ARG A 242 13.13 -27.34 29.98
CA ARG A 242 14.39 -27.96 30.40
C ARG A 242 14.17 -28.57 31.78
N THR A 243 14.07 -29.90 31.84
CA THR A 243 14.15 -30.66 33.09
C THR A 243 15.60 -30.56 33.58
N ASN A 244 15.82 -29.77 34.63
CA ASN A 244 17.06 -29.81 35.38
C ASN A 244 17.14 -31.14 36.15
N GLY A 245 18.15 -31.93 35.84
CA GLY A 245 18.64 -33.02 36.70
C GLY A 245 19.70 -32.52 37.66
#